data_AF-A0A0P0VPU2-F1
#
_entry.id   AF-A0A0P0VPU2-F1
#
_cell.length_a   1.000
_cell.length_b   1.000
_cell.length_c   1.000
_cell.angle_alpha   90.00
_cell.angle_beta   90.00
_cell.angle_gamma   90.00
#
_symmetry.space_group_name_H-M   'P 1'
#
loop_
_entity.id
_entity.type
_entity.pdbx_description
1 polymer ?
#
loop_
_entity_poly.entity_id
_entity_poly.type
_entity_poly.pdbx_seq_one_letter_code
_entity_poly.pdbx_strand_id
1 'polypeptide(L)'
;MEAAVLPRPADITPELRRFLDSRFRSQADLAAAADVEAEIRGRYAELEASVSDLSVRLAAAAAAYSSSCSAAGTALSNVRGCLAALNASTSEPGVTEAVEVGSEEMLFEQLSSLAKEVARVELVRDYAGECEISFLGPCIRALFDI
;
A
#
# COMPACT_ATOMS: atom_id res chain seq x y z
N MET A 1 59.51 -14.08 17.01
CA MET A 1 59.26 -13.32 15.77
C MET A 1 58.93 -14.33 14.70
N GLU A 2 57.64 -14.54 14.46
CA GLU A 2 57.17 -15.47 13.43
C GLU A 2 57.42 -14.81 12.07
N ALA A 3 58.32 -15.39 11.27
CA ALA A 3 58.59 -14.90 9.93
C ALA A 3 57.33 -15.11 9.09
N ALA A 4 56.65 -14.02 8.72
CA ALA A 4 55.50 -14.08 7.85
C ALA A 4 55.89 -14.81 6.56
N VAL A 5 55.23 -15.94 6.30
CA VAL A 5 55.41 -16.71 5.07
C VAL A 5 55.00 -15.80 3.92
N LEU A 6 55.98 -15.40 3.10
CA LEU A 6 55.69 -14.62 1.91
C LEU A 6 54.84 -15.47 0.95
N PRO A 7 53.77 -14.92 0.37
CA PRO A 7 52.94 -15.64 -0.59
C PRO A 7 53.80 -16.12 -1.76
N ARG A 8 53.50 -17.31 -2.29
CA ARG A 8 54.26 -17.81 -3.44
C ARG A 8 53.93 -16.93 -4.64
N PRO A 9 54.87 -16.69 -5.57
CA PRO A 9 54.62 -15.85 -6.74
C PRO A 9 53.43 -16.31 -7.60
N ALA A 10 53.06 -17.59 -7.53
CA ALA A 10 51.91 -18.18 -8.21
C ALA A 10 50.55 -17.77 -7.61
N ASP A 11 50.54 -17.30 -6.35
CA ASP A 11 49.32 -16.90 -5.63
C ASP A 11 48.98 -15.42 -5.88
N ILE A 12 49.85 -14.69 -6.57
CA ILE A 12 49.67 -13.27 -6.87
C ILE A 12 48.83 -13.13 -8.13
N THR A 13 47.61 -12.66 -7.96
CA THR A 13 46.73 -12.34 -9.10
C THR A 13 47.33 -11.20 -9.94
N PRO A 14 47.10 -11.19 -11.27
CA PRO A 14 47.62 -10.14 -12.14
C PRO A 14 47.16 -8.73 -11.75
N GLU A 15 45.99 -8.61 -11.14
CA GLU A 15 45.45 -7.35 -10.61
C GLU A 15 46.24 -6.87 -9.39
N LEU A 16 46.56 -7.78 -8.47
CA LEU A 16 47.40 -7.48 -7.31
C LEU A 16 48.80 -7.08 -7.75
N ARG A 17 49.36 -7.77 -8.76
CA ARG A 17 50.64 -7.39 -9.36
C ARG A 17 50.61 -6.00 -9.96
N ARG A 18 49.60 -5.68 -10.77
CA ARG A 18 49.42 -4.34 -11.35
C ARG A 18 49.24 -3.27 -10.29
N PHE A 19 48.54 -3.57 -9.19
CA PHE A 19 48.39 -2.67 -8.06
C PHE A 19 49.73 -2.41 -7.38
N LEU A 20 50.49 -3.46 -7.05
CA LEU A 20 51.81 -3.34 -6.44
C LEU A 20 52.78 -2.58 -7.36
N ASP A 21 52.83 -2.91 -8.66
CA ASP A 21 53.65 -2.21 -9.65
C ASP A 21 53.25 -0.73 -9.82
N SER A 22 51.98 -0.38 -9.56
CA SER A 22 51.52 1.01 -9.60
C SER A 22 51.94 1.82 -8.36
N ARG A 23 52.10 1.17 -7.21
CA ARG A 23 52.37 1.78 -5.91
C ARG A 23 53.85 1.74 -5.51
N PHE A 24 54.58 0.73 -5.93
CA PHE A 24 55.98 0.47 -5.58
C PHE A 24 56.83 0.35 -6.84
N ARG A 25 57.11 1.50 -7.49
CA ARG A 25 57.91 1.53 -8.72
C ARG A 25 59.42 1.60 -8.45
N SER A 26 59.78 2.14 -7.29
CA SER A 26 61.15 2.35 -6.87
C SER A 26 61.34 1.93 -5.41
N GLN A 27 62.59 1.72 -5.01
CA GLN A 27 62.91 1.35 -3.63
C GLN A 27 62.53 2.45 -2.62
N ALA A 28 62.51 3.72 -3.03
CA ALA A 28 62.08 4.83 -2.19
C ALA A 28 60.59 4.74 -1.81
N ASP A 29 59.76 4.15 -2.67
CA ASP A 29 58.33 4.00 -2.44
C ASP A 29 58.01 3.00 -1.33
N LEU A 30 58.96 2.11 -0.96
CA LEU A 30 58.78 1.20 0.18
C LEU A 30 58.61 1.95 1.50
N ALA A 31 59.11 3.18 1.62
CA ALA A 31 58.87 4.00 2.80
C ALA A 31 57.37 4.31 3.01
N ALA A 32 56.60 4.39 1.93
CA ALA A 32 55.16 4.61 1.96
C ALA A 32 54.34 3.30 2.11
N ALA A 33 55.00 2.14 2.23
CA ALA A 33 54.31 0.85 2.31
C ALA A 33 53.37 0.76 3.52
N ALA A 34 53.81 1.29 4.66
CA ALA A 34 53.00 1.34 5.88
C ALA A 34 51.74 2.20 5.70
N ASP A 35 51.84 3.30 4.95
CA ASP A 35 50.70 4.17 4.67
C ASP A 35 49.68 3.49 3.74
N VAL A 36 50.17 2.78 2.72
CA VAL A 36 49.31 1.99 1.82
C VAL A 36 48.60 0.86 2.58
N GLU A 37 49.31 0.18 3.49
CA GLU A 37 48.72 -0.85 4.34
C GLU A 37 47.65 -0.26 5.28
N ALA A 38 47.92 0.91 5.88
CA ALA A 38 46.95 1.62 6.70
C ALA A 38 45.70 2.04 5.90
N GLU A 39 45.88 2.51 4.66
CA GLU A 39 44.78 2.85 3.74
C GLU A 39 43.91 1.63 3.42
N ILE A 40 44.52 0.50 3.04
CA ILE A 40 43.79 -0.74 2.73
C ILE A 40 43.02 -1.23 3.96
N ARG A 41 43.68 -1.24 5.13
CA ARG A 41 43.04 -1.64 6.38
C ARG A 41 41.87 -0.72 6.74
N GLY A 42 42.04 0.59 6.55
CA GLY A 42 40.98 1.57 6.77
C GLY A 42 39.77 1.31 5.88
N ARG A 43 39.99 1.10 4.58
CA ARG A 43 38.91 0.76 3.63
C ARG A 43 38.24 -0.57 3.97
N TYR A 44 39.00 -1.56 4.42
CA TYR A 44 38.43 -2.84 4.85
C TYR A 44 37.54 -2.65 6.08
N ALA A 45 37.99 -1.89 7.08
CA ALA A 45 37.20 -1.60 8.28
C ALA A 45 35.91 -0.80 7.96
N GLU A 46 35.99 0.15 7.03
CA GLU A 46 34.82 0.90 6.55
C GLU A 46 33.83 -0.01 5.81
N LEU A 47 34.34 -0.90 4.94
CA LEU A 47 33.51 -1.86 4.23
C LEU A 47 32.83 -2.84 5.19
N GLU A 48 33.56 -3.37 6.16
CA GLU A 48 33.04 -4.26 7.20
C GLU A 48 31.93 -3.56 8.00
N ALA A 49 32.16 -2.30 8.39
CA ALA A 49 31.15 -1.49 9.08
C ALA A 49 29.90 -1.26 8.22
N SER A 50 30.07 -0.96 6.93
CA SER A 50 28.97 -0.76 5.99
C SER A 50 28.17 -2.04 5.75
N VAL A 51 28.83 -3.20 5.65
CA VAL A 51 28.16 -4.50 5.48
C VAL A 51 27.38 -4.84 6.75
N SER A 52 27.96 -4.60 7.92
CA SER A 52 27.29 -4.80 9.21
C SER A 52 26.05 -3.90 9.33
N ASP A 53 26.16 -2.59 9.04
CA ASP A 53 25.01 -1.67 9.04
C ASP A 53 23.90 -2.14 8.09
N LEU A 54 24.27 -2.50 6.86
CA LEU A 54 23.30 -2.97 5.87
C LEU A 54 22.60 -4.24 6.32
N SER A 55 23.33 -5.17 6.94
CA SER A 55 22.76 -6.42 7.46
C SER A 55 21.72 -6.16 8.55
N VAL A 56 22.00 -5.23 9.47
CA VAL A 56 21.08 -4.83 10.55
C VAL A 56 19.83 -4.16 9.97
N ARG A 57 20.00 -3.26 9.00
CA ARG A 57 18.88 -2.57 8.33
C ARG A 57 18.01 -3.54 7.55
N LEU A 58 18.61 -4.51 6.86
CA LEU A 58 17.88 -5.56 6.14
C LEU A 58 17.06 -6.41 7.11
N ALA A 59 17.65 -6.82 8.24
CA ALA A 59 16.95 -7.59 9.26
C ALA A 59 15.76 -6.80 9.86
N ALA A 60 15.95 -5.52 10.16
CA ALA A 60 14.89 -4.65 10.66
C ALA A 60 13.76 -4.47 9.63
N ALA A 61 14.11 -4.24 8.35
CA ALA A 61 13.13 -4.11 7.27
C ALA A 61 12.33 -5.41 7.07
N ALA A 62 13.00 -6.57 7.12
CA ALA A 62 12.35 -7.87 7.01
C ALA A 62 11.38 -8.13 8.19
N ALA A 63 11.78 -7.77 9.41
CA ALA A 63 10.91 -7.86 10.58
C ALA A 63 9.67 -6.96 10.48
N ALA A 64 9.86 -5.71 10.05
CA ALA A 64 8.76 -4.77 9.82
C ALA A 64 7.80 -5.26 8.73
N TYR A 65 8.33 -5.80 7.63
CA TYR A 65 7.54 -6.39 6.57
C TYR A 65 6.72 -7.59 7.04
N SER A 66 7.35 -8.52 7.78
CA SER A 66 6.67 -9.69 8.35
C SER A 66 5.55 -9.28 9.33
N SER A 67 5.81 -8.27 10.16
CA SER A 67 4.80 -7.70 11.05
C SER A 67 3.61 -7.11 10.29
N SER A 68 3.89 -6.33 9.23
CA SER A 68 2.85 -5.76 8.37
C SER A 68 2.02 -6.83 7.66
N CYS A 69 2.66 -7.85 7.09
CA CYS A 69 1.96 -8.98 6.46
C CYS A 69 1.09 -9.74 7.45
N SER A 70 1.57 -9.95 8.68
CA SER A 70 0.78 -10.59 9.74
C SER A 70 -0.43 -9.75 10.12
N ALA A 71 -0.26 -8.44 10.30
CA ALA A 71 -1.36 -7.52 10.60
C ALA A 71 -2.40 -7.48 9.46
N ALA A 72 -1.96 -7.43 8.21
CA ALA A 72 -2.83 -7.50 7.04
C ALA A 72 -3.58 -8.84 6.98
N GLY A 73 -2.91 -9.95 7.25
CA GLY A 73 -3.52 -11.28 7.33
C GLY A 73 -4.62 -11.35 8.40
N THR A 74 -4.36 -10.82 9.59
CA THR A 74 -5.37 -10.73 10.66
C THR A 74 -6.55 -9.86 10.24
N ALA A 75 -6.31 -8.69 9.65
CA ALA A 75 -7.38 -7.80 9.18
C ALA A 75 -8.28 -8.50 8.13
N LEU A 76 -7.67 -9.18 7.15
CA LEU A 76 -8.41 -9.93 6.14
C LEU A 76 -9.21 -11.08 6.75
N SER A 77 -8.64 -11.80 7.71
CA SER A 77 -9.37 -12.87 8.41
C SER A 77 -10.58 -12.34 9.19
N ASN A 78 -10.47 -11.16 9.80
CA ASN A 78 -11.56 -10.51 10.52
C ASN A 78 -12.66 -10.08 9.56
N VAL A 79 -12.31 -9.44 8.43
CA VAL A 79 -13.29 -9.06 7.39
C VAL A 79 -14.03 -10.29 6.88
N ARG A 80 -13.32 -11.39 6.60
CA ARG A 80 -13.95 -12.65 6.19
C ARG A 80 -14.89 -13.19 7.27
N GLY A 81 -14.51 -13.10 8.55
CA GLY A 81 -15.36 -13.47 9.67
C GLY A 81 -16.64 -12.63 9.75
N CYS A 82 -16.53 -11.31 9.62
CA CYS A 82 -17.68 -10.39 9.59
C CYS A 82 -18.61 -10.69 8.41
N LEU A 83 -18.07 -10.94 7.22
CA LEU A 83 -18.86 -11.32 6.05
C LEU A 83 -19.58 -12.65 6.25
N ALA A 84 -18.94 -13.64 6.86
CA ALA A 84 -19.57 -14.91 7.20
C ALA A 84 -20.71 -14.73 8.23
N ALA A 85 -20.51 -13.88 9.24
CA ALA A 85 -21.56 -13.56 10.21
C ALA A 85 -22.74 -12.82 9.57
N LEU A 86 -22.48 -11.84 8.70
CA LEU A 86 -23.51 -11.13 7.94
C LEU A 86 -24.32 -12.10 7.08
N ASN A 87 -23.66 -12.99 6.34
CA ASN A 87 -24.32 -14.02 5.53
C ASN A 87 -25.21 -14.93 6.40
N ALA A 88 -24.72 -15.35 7.57
CA ALA A 88 -25.51 -16.15 8.50
C ALA A 88 -26.74 -15.40 9.02
N SER A 89 -26.60 -14.10 9.35
CA SER A 89 -27.73 -13.26 9.76
C SER A 89 -28.77 -13.03 8.66
N THR A 90 -28.36 -12.97 7.39
CA THR A 90 -29.29 -12.94 6.25
C THR A 90 -29.86 -14.32 5.89
N SER A 91 -29.26 -15.40 6.39
CA SER A 91 -29.72 -16.79 6.21
C SER A 91 -30.50 -17.32 7.41
N GLU A 92 -30.91 -16.47 8.37
CA GLU A 92 -32.00 -16.82 9.29
C GLU A 92 -33.16 -17.39 8.46
N PRO A 93 -33.58 -18.66 8.69
CA PRO A 93 -34.78 -19.17 8.07
C PRO A 93 -35.88 -18.24 8.57
N GLY A 94 -36.52 -17.54 7.64
CA GLY A 94 -37.55 -16.57 7.94
C GLY A 94 -38.38 -17.09 9.11
N VAL A 95 -38.39 -16.30 10.20
CA VAL A 95 -39.41 -16.41 11.22
C VAL A 95 -40.69 -16.63 10.45
N THR A 96 -41.26 -17.83 10.60
CA THR A 96 -42.58 -18.17 10.11
C THR A 96 -43.60 -17.39 10.93
N GLU A 97 -43.45 -16.07 11.01
CA GLU A 97 -44.61 -15.22 10.96
C GLU A 97 -45.19 -15.52 9.60
N ALA A 98 -46.41 -16.05 9.61
CA ALA A 98 -47.22 -16.22 8.43
C ALA A 98 -47.45 -14.82 7.81
N VAL A 99 -46.45 -14.27 7.14
CA VAL A 99 -46.68 -13.41 6.00
C VAL A 99 -47.16 -14.37 4.94
N GLU A 100 -48.47 -14.58 4.98
CA GLU A 100 -49.26 -15.04 3.86
C GLU A 100 -48.60 -14.48 2.61
N VAL A 101 -47.93 -15.37 1.87
CA VAL A 101 -47.45 -15.07 0.53
C VAL A 101 -48.73 -14.81 -0.24
N GLY A 102 -49.19 -13.57 -0.17
CA GLY A 102 -50.19 -13.05 -1.07
C GLY A 102 -49.69 -13.41 -2.44
N SER A 103 -50.52 -14.13 -3.19
CA SER A 103 -50.22 -14.62 -4.53
C SER A 103 -49.47 -13.55 -5.33
N GLU A 104 -48.66 -13.94 -6.30
CA GLU A 104 -47.92 -13.01 -7.17
C GLU A 104 -48.81 -11.88 -7.75
N GLU A 105 -50.12 -12.13 -7.87
CA GLU A 105 -51.16 -11.14 -8.17
C GLU A 105 -51.27 -10.00 -7.16
N MET A 106 -51.18 -10.26 -5.85
CA MET A 106 -51.23 -9.24 -4.79
C MET A 106 -49.97 -8.37 -4.78
N LEU A 107 -48.80 -8.96 -5.08
CA LEU A 107 -47.55 -8.22 -5.26
C LEU A 107 -47.59 -7.35 -6.53
N PHE A 108 -48.15 -7.86 -7.63
CA PHE A 108 -48.34 -7.10 -8.85
C PHE A 108 -49.30 -5.92 -8.65
N GLU A 109 -50.40 -6.12 -7.92
CA GLU A 109 -51.33 -5.04 -7.55
C GLU A 109 -50.69 -4.01 -6.62
N GLN A 110 -49.87 -4.43 -5.65
CA GLN A 110 -49.13 -3.50 -4.80
C GLN A 110 -48.08 -2.69 -5.58
N LEU A 111 -47.35 -3.32 -6.50
CA LEU A 111 -46.40 -2.63 -7.38
C LEU A 111 -47.11 -1.65 -8.33
N SER A 112 -48.25 -2.03 -8.88
CA SER A 112 -49.11 -1.19 -9.72
C SER A 112 -49.68 0.01 -8.93
N SER A 113 -50.13 -0.24 -7.70
CA SER A 113 -50.56 0.81 -6.77
C SER A 113 -49.43 1.78 -6.45
N LEU A 114 -48.25 1.26 -6.13
CA LEU A 114 -47.07 2.07 -5.81
C LEU A 114 -46.62 2.90 -7.02
N ALA A 115 -46.63 2.34 -8.24
CA ALA A 115 -46.32 3.08 -9.46
C ALA A 115 -47.30 4.23 -9.71
N LYS A 116 -48.60 4.03 -9.45
CA LYS A 116 -49.62 5.10 -9.53
C LYS A 116 -49.42 6.18 -8.48
N GLU A 117 -48.92 5.81 -7.30
CA GLU A 117 -48.60 6.78 -6.24
C GLU A 117 -47.35 7.59 -6.59
N VAL A 118 -46.29 6.95 -7.07
CA VAL A 118 -45.09 7.64 -7.57
C VAL A 118 -45.42 8.60 -8.72
N ALA A 119 -46.24 8.18 -9.69
CA ALA A 119 -46.67 9.05 -10.78
C ALA A 119 -47.46 10.28 -10.29
N ARG A 120 -48.29 10.13 -9.24
CA ARG A 120 -48.97 11.27 -8.62
C ARG A 120 -48.00 12.19 -7.88
N VAL A 121 -47.01 11.64 -7.20
CA VAL A 121 -45.97 12.44 -6.52
C VAL A 121 -45.11 13.19 -7.52
N GLU A 122 -44.75 12.57 -8.66
CA GLU A 122 -44.04 13.26 -9.73
C GLU A 122 -44.90 14.36 -10.36
N LEU A 123 -46.19 14.13 -10.60
CA LEU A 123 -47.09 15.18 -11.07
C LEU A 123 -47.21 16.35 -10.09
N VAL A 124 -47.26 16.07 -8.77
CA VAL A 124 -47.26 17.12 -7.73
C VAL A 124 -45.92 17.86 -7.71
N ARG A 125 -44.80 17.16 -7.89
CA ARG A 125 -43.47 17.78 -7.99
C ARG A 125 -43.36 18.68 -9.21
N ASP A 126 -43.85 18.22 -10.36
CA ASP A 126 -43.82 18.98 -11.61
C ASP A 126 -44.73 20.22 -11.48
N TYR A 127 -45.93 20.08 -10.91
CA TYR A 127 -46.80 21.22 -10.61
C TYR A 127 -46.18 22.19 -9.60
N ALA A 128 -45.51 21.70 -8.56
CA ALA A 128 -44.81 22.53 -7.58
C ALA A 128 -43.62 23.29 -8.22
N GLY A 129 -42.85 22.63 -9.09
CA GLY A 129 -41.76 23.25 -9.85
C GLY A 129 -42.27 24.29 -10.83
N GLU A 130 -43.39 24.03 -11.52
CA GLU A 130 -44.05 25.01 -12.40
C GLU A 130 -44.65 26.19 -11.61
N CYS A 131 -45.18 25.96 -10.40
CA CYS A 131 -45.61 27.04 -9.49
C CYS A 131 -44.44 27.89 -8.98
N GLU A 132 -43.28 27.29 -8.69
CA GLU A 132 -42.07 28.01 -8.27
C GLU A 132 -41.53 28.89 -9.42
N ILE A 133 -41.59 28.41 -10.66
CA ILE A 133 -41.14 29.15 -11.86
C ILE A 133 -42.14 30.26 -12.26
N SER A 134 -43.45 30.02 -12.12
CA SER A 134 -44.50 31.00 -12.49
C SER A 134 -44.71 32.11 -11.45
N PHE A 135 -44.35 31.90 -10.18
CA PHE A 135 -44.34 32.97 -9.16
C PHE A 135 -43.02 33.75 -9.08
N LEU A 136 -41.85 33.15 -9.36
CA LEU A 136 -40.57 33.89 -9.40
C LEU A 136 -40.32 34.65 -10.71
N GLY A 137 -40.92 34.23 -11.83
CA GLY A 137 -40.73 34.86 -13.14
C GLY A 137 -41.11 36.36 -13.20
N PRO A 138 -42.29 36.77 -12.70
CA PRO A 138 -42.68 38.19 -12.65
C PRO A 138 -41.94 38.97 -11.56
N CYS A 139 -41.61 38.33 -10.43
CA CYS A 139 -40.96 38.98 -9.28
C CYS A 139 -39.48 39.31 -9.52
N ILE A 140 -38.73 38.45 -10.23
CA ILE A 140 -37.33 38.76 -10.60
C ILE A 140 -37.27 39.85 -11.68
N ARG A 141 -38.24 39.85 -12.62
CA ARG A 141 -38.29 40.87 -13.67
C ARG A 141 -38.65 42.25 -13.14
N ALA A 142 -39.48 42.34 -12.09
CA ALA A 142 -39.76 43.59 -11.39
C ALA A 142 -38.58 44.11 -10.54
N LEU A 143 -37.65 43.24 -10.14
CA LEU A 143 -36.46 43.61 -9.35
C LEU A 143 -35.27 44.10 -10.18
N PHE A 144 -35.32 43.96 -11.51
CA PHE A 144 -34.28 44.41 -12.44
C PHE A 144 -34.72 45.55 -13.38
N ASP A 145 -35.97 46.00 -13.29
CA ASP A 145 -36.53 47.12 -14.10
C ASP A 145 -36.94 48.37 -13.27
N ILE A 146 -36.55 48.49 -11.99
CA ILE A 146 -36.57 49.74 -11.18
C ILE A 146 -35.32 49.84 -10.30
#